data_AF-A0A1X0S6C5-F1
#
_entry.id   AF-A0A1X0S6C5-F1
#
_cell.length_a   1.000
_cell.length_b   1.000
_cell.length_c   1.000
_cell.angle_alpha   90.00
_cell.angle_beta   90.00
_cell.angle_gamma   90.00
#
_symmetry.space_group_name_H-M   'P 1'
#
loop_
_entity.id
_entity.type
_entity.pdbx_description
1 polymer ?
#
loop_
_entity_poly.entity_id
_entity_poly.type
_entity_poly.pdbx_seq_one_letter_code
_entity_poly.pdbx_strand_id
1 'polypeptide(L)'
;MFILSELEDTVKIVPNDFKKDDINAVTDVLNEKYANKVVQEVGLCICVHDILHMSEGFILYGDGCSYIKVTFRLVVFRPFIGEVMVGKIKSSSPAGVVVTLGFFDDILIPGAALQPGSKL
;
A
#
# COMPACT_ATOMS: atom_id res chain seq x y z
N MET A 1 -12.07 6.05 2.57
CA MET A 1 -11.04 5.27 3.28
C MET A 1 -10.01 4.69 2.32
N PHE A 2 -10.41 4.03 1.22
CA PHE A 2 -9.51 3.54 0.18
C PHE A 2 -9.63 4.37 -1.10
N ILE A 3 -8.50 4.57 -1.79
CA ILE A 3 -8.43 5.22 -3.09
C ILE A 3 -7.61 4.38 -4.05
N LEU A 4 -7.81 4.59 -5.35
CA LEU A 4 -6.90 4.09 -6.38
C LEU A 4 -5.84 5.14 -6.65
N SER A 5 -4.58 4.75 -6.58
CA SER A 5 -3.45 5.61 -6.93
C SER A 5 -2.70 5.02 -8.11
N GLU A 6 -2.58 5.81 -9.17
CA GLU A 6 -1.83 5.45 -10.37
C GLU A 6 -0.35 5.76 -10.15
N LEU A 7 0.49 4.77 -10.44
CA LEU A 7 1.94 4.85 -10.29
C LEU A 7 2.62 4.27 -11.53
N GLU A 8 3.82 4.76 -11.80
CA GLU A 8 4.70 4.27 -12.85
C GLU A 8 5.98 3.73 -12.20
N ASP A 9 6.38 2.51 -12.56
CA ASP A 9 7.56 1.86 -12.00
C ASP A 9 8.21 0.93 -13.02
N THR A 10 9.49 0.63 -12.83
CA THR A 10 10.23 -0.34 -13.64
C THR A 10 10.38 -1.62 -12.84
N VAL A 11 9.75 -2.69 -13.34
CA VAL A 11 9.72 -4.00 -12.72
C VAL A 11 10.80 -4.88 -13.32
N LYS A 12 11.57 -5.55 -12.46
CA LYS A 12 12.58 -6.53 -12.85
C LYS A 12 12.00 -7.93 -12.76
N ILE A 13 11.91 -8.64 -13.88
CA ILE A 13 11.48 -10.03 -13.95
C ILE A 13 12.71 -10.93 -14.10
N VAL A 14 12.84 -11.90 -13.21
CA VAL A 14 13.94 -12.88 -13.25
C VAL A 14 13.65 -14.00 -14.26
N PRO A 15 14.68 -14.60 -14.89
CA PRO A 15 14.48 -15.65 -15.91
C PRO A 15 13.65 -16.85 -15.45
N ASN A 16 13.67 -17.16 -14.15
CA ASN A 16 12.88 -18.24 -13.58
C ASN A 16 11.37 -17.99 -13.70
N ASP A 17 10.95 -16.73 -13.65
CA ASP A 17 9.55 -16.32 -13.74
C ASP A 17 9.07 -16.14 -15.19
N PHE A 18 9.94 -16.29 -16.21
CA PHE A 18 9.55 -16.24 -17.62
C PHE A 18 8.60 -17.38 -18.05
N LYS A 19 8.41 -18.37 -17.18
CA LYS A 19 7.42 -19.45 -17.39
C LYS A 19 6.00 -19.03 -17.01
N LYS A 20 5.84 -17.94 -16.24
CA LYS A 20 4.54 -17.40 -15.84
C LYS A 20 4.06 -16.43 -16.92
N ASP A 21 2.75 -16.16 -16.93
CA ASP A 21 2.21 -15.05 -17.73
C ASP A 21 2.81 -13.73 -17.25
N ASP A 22 3.17 -12.85 -18.19
CA ASP A 22 3.82 -11.57 -17.91
C ASP A 22 3.02 -10.75 -16.88
N ILE A 23 1.69 -10.70 -17.02
CA ILE A 23 0.79 -9.97 -16.12
C ILE A 23 0.92 -10.52 -14.69
N ASN A 24 0.97 -11.83 -14.53
CA ASN A 24 1.06 -12.47 -13.21
C ASN A 24 2.45 -12.25 -12.61
N ALA A 25 3.52 -12.40 -13.39
CA ALA A 25 4.88 -12.15 -12.93
C ALA A 25 5.08 -10.69 -12.48
N VAL A 26 4.57 -9.73 -13.26
CA VAL A 26 4.60 -8.30 -12.91
C VAL A 26 3.79 -8.03 -11.65
N THR A 27 2.58 -8.60 -11.55
CA THR A 27 1.71 -8.41 -10.39
C THR A 27 2.33 -8.96 -9.10
N ASP A 28 2.99 -10.13 -9.17
CA ASP A 28 3.72 -10.71 -8.04
C ASP A 28 4.81 -9.77 -7.53
N VAL A 29 5.66 -9.27 -8.44
CA VAL A 29 6.77 -8.37 -8.08
C VAL A 29 6.26 -7.04 -7.54
N LEU A 30 5.21 -6.47 -8.14
CA LEU A 30 4.60 -5.24 -7.65
C LEU A 30 3.97 -5.42 -6.26
N ASN A 31 3.27 -6.54 -6.01
CA ASN A 31 2.74 -6.83 -4.68
C ASN A 31 3.87 -7.02 -3.65
N GLU A 32 4.94 -7.73 -3.98
CA GLU A 32 6.10 -7.85 -3.08
C GLU A 32 6.76 -6.48 -2.80
N LYS A 33 6.80 -5.62 -3.82
CA LYS A 33 7.41 -4.29 -3.72
C LYS A 33 6.55 -3.31 -2.93
N TYR A 34 5.22 -3.33 -3.05
CA TYR A 34 4.35 -2.28 -2.50
C TYR A 34 3.40 -2.75 -1.40
N ALA A 35 3.05 -4.04 -1.30
CA ALA A 35 2.08 -4.48 -0.29
C ALA A 35 2.57 -4.17 1.13
N ASN A 36 1.66 -3.63 1.94
CA ASN A 36 1.89 -3.22 3.33
C ASN A 36 3.02 -2.19 3.51
N LYS A 37 3.37 -1.42 2.47
CA LYS A 37 4.33 -0.32 2.56
C LYS A 37 3.61 1.02 2.49
N VAL A 38 4.13 1.99 3.25
CA VAL A 38 3.63 3.37 3.23
C VAL A 38 4.44 4.16 2.20
N VAL A 39 3.76 4.62 1.16
CA VAL A 39 4.34 5.52 0.15
C VAL A 39 4.04 6.95 0.55
N GLN A 40 5.08 7.78 0.60
CA GLN A 40 4.97 9.18 1.00
C GLN A 40 3.98 9.92 0.08
N GLU A 41 3.15 10.80 0.66
CA GLU A 41 2.09 11.56 -0.03
C GLU A 41 0.96 10.74 -0.66
N VAL A 42 1.07 9.41 -0.66
CA VAL A 42 0.08 8.48 -1.24
C VAL A 42 -0.72 7.78 -0.15
N GLY A 43 -0.06 7.08 0.79
CA GLY A 43 -0.70 6.36 1.90
C GLY A 43 -0.18 4.92 2.05
N LEU A 44 -0.94 4.09 2.79
CA LEU A 44 -0.61 2.67 2.99
C LEU A 44 -1.11 1.83 1.81
N CYS A 45 -0.20 1.20 1.07
CA CYS A 45 -0.54 0.34 -0.07
C CYS A 45 -1.01 -1.04 0.40
N ILE A 46 -2.14 -1.50 -0.13
CA ILE A 46 -2.73 -2.81 0.19
C ILE A 46 -2.33 -3.85 -0.85
N CYS A 47 -2.75 -3.64 -2.10
CA CYS A 47 -2.48 -4.55 -3.21
C CYS A 47 -2.58 -3.83 -4.57
N VAL A 48 -2.05 -4.47 -5.60
CA VAL A 48 -2.26 -4.07 -7.00
C VAL A 48 -3.71 -4.30 -7.39
N HIS A 49 -4.34 -3.29 -7.98
CA HIS A 49 -5.69 -3.39 -8.52
C HIS A 49 -5.66 -3.91 -9.95
N ASP A 50 -4.95 -3.22 -10.84
CA ASP A 50 -4.79 -3.56 -12.24
C ASP A 50 -3.57 -2.86 -12.87
N ILE A 51 -3.17 -3.35 -14.04
CA ILE A 51 -2.09 -2.82 -14.86
C ILE A 51 -2.73 -2.11 -16.05
N LEU A 52 -2.43 -0.82 -16.22
CA LEU A 52 -2.98 0.03 -17.28
C LEU A 52 -2.15 -0.07 -18.56
N HIS A 53 -0.83 0.06 -18.41
CA HIS A 53 0.11 0.03 -19.52
C HIS A 53 1.34 -0.79 -19.17
N MET A 54 1.77 -1.60 -20.13
CA MET A 54 3.00 -2.38 -20.07
C MET A 54 3.81 -2.08 -21.33
N SER A 55 5.05 -1.65 -21.15
CA SER A 55 6.00 -1.44 -22.25
C SER A 55 6.66 -2.77 -22.68
N GLU A 56 7.36 -2.74 -23.81
CA GLU A 56 8.23 -3.86 -24.18
C GLU A 56 9.37 -4.01 -23.17
N GLY A 57 9.61 -5.24 -22.72
CA GLY A 57 10.69 -5.55 -21.80
C GLY A 57 12.06 -5.49 -22.49
N PHE A 58 13.02 -4.82 -21.86
CA PHE A 58 14.41 -4.81 -22.32
C PHE A 58 15.27 -5.68 -21.41
N ILE A 59 16.19 -6.44 -22.01
CA ILE A 59 17.10 -7.32 -21.28
C ILE A 59 18.45 -6.61 -21.15
N LEU A 60 18.93 -6.48 -19.92
CA LEU A 60 20.25 -5.90 -19.69
C LEU A 60 21.34 -6.97 -19.89
N TYR A 61 22.40 -6.59 -20.62
CA TYR A 61 23.54 -7.46 -20.81
C TYR A 61 24.23 -7.76 -19.47
N GLY A 62 24.33 -9.04 -19.10
CA GLY A 62 25.04 -9.52 -17.92
C GLY A 62 24.17 -10.13 -16.82
N ASP A 63 22.92 -9.70 -16.66
CA ASP A 63 22.00 -10.30 -15.66
C ASP A 63 20.91 -11.19 -16.28
N GLY A 64 20.64 -11.04 -17.58
CA GLY A 64 19.64 -11.81 -18.31
C GLY A 64 18.20 -11.55 -17.84
N CYS A 65 17.96 -10.56 -16.98
CA CYS A 65 16.65 -10.22 -16.46
C CYS A 65 15.93 -9.27 -17.41
N SER A 66 14.60 -9.38 -17.46
CA SER A 66 13.76 -8.47 -18.24
C SER A 66 13.34 -7.29 -17.37
N TYR A 67 13.57 -6.07 -17.86
CA TYR A 67 13.13 -4.84 -17.22
C TYR A 67 11.95 -4.29 -18.01
N ILE A 68 10.80 -4.21 -17.36
CA ILE A 68 9.54 -3.80 -17.97
C ILE A 68 9.05 -2.55 -17.24
N LYS A 69 8.85 -1.47 -17.98
CA LYS A 69 8.22 -0.26 -17.44
C LYS A 69 6.70 -0.44 -17.46
N VAL A 70 6.05 -0.25 -16.31
CA VAL A 70 4.63 -0.49 -16.11
C VAL A 70 3.95 0.68 -15.44
N THR A 71 2.73 0.98 -15.88
CA THR A 71 1.81 1.92 -15.24
C THR A 71 0.65 1.12 -14.69
N PHE A 72 0.38 1.24 -13.39
CA PHE A 72 -0.57 0.39 -12.67
C PHE A 72 -1.30 1.20 -11.59
N ARG A 73 -2.42 0.67 -11.10
CA ARG A 73 -3.18 1.27 -10.00
C ARG A 73 -3.05 0.40 -8.75
N LEU A 74 -2.76 1.05 -7.62
CA LEU A 74 -2.77 0.42 -6.30
C LEU A 74 -4.03 0.79 -5.53
N VAL A 75 -4.56 -0.17 -4.77
CA VAL A 75 -5.51 0.12 -3.70
C VAL A 75 -4.72 0.63 -2.50
N VAL A 76 -4.97 1.89 -2.13
CA VAL A 76 -4.25 2.58 -1.06
C VAL A 76 -5.23 2.99 0.03
N PHE A 77 -4.89 2.68 1.28
CA PHE A 77 -5.57 3.21 2.45
C PHE A 77 -5.11 4.63 2.73
N ARG A 78 -6.02 5.58 2.48
CA ARG A 78 -5.85 7.02 2.70
C ARG A 78 -7.20 7.61 3.12
N PRO A 79 -7.55 7.60 4.42
CA PRO A 79 -8.75 8.26 4.91
C PRO A 79 -8.67 9.78 4.71
N PHE A 80 -9.82 10.42 4.56
CA PHE A 80 -9.91 11.88 4.42
C PHE A 80 -10.34 12.55 5.73
N ILE A 81 -10.09 13.86 5.84
CA ILE A 81 -10.43 14.64 7.04
C ILE A 81 -11.96 14.67 7.21
N GLY A 82 -12.44 14.22 8.37
CA GLY A 82 -13.87 14.15 8.69
C GLY A 82 -14.53 12.82 8.32
N GLU A 83 -13.78 11.84 7.81
CA GLU A 83 -14.29 10.49 7.57
C GLU A 83 -14.59 9.76 8.90
N VAL A 84 -15.77 9.15 9.00
CA VAL A 84 -16.15 8.34 10.17
C VAL A 84 -15.78 6.89 9.92
N MET A 85 -15.05 6.29 10.85
CA MET A 85 -14.55 4.91 10.76
C MET A 85 -14.83 4.13 12.04
N VAL A 86 -14.90 2.80 11.91
CA VAL A 86 -15.08 1.88 13.04
C VAL A 86 -13.78 1.12 13.26
N GLY A 87 -13.29 1.13 14.51
CA GLY A 87 -12.08 0.41 14.91
C GLY A 87 -12.22 -0.18 16.32
N LYS A 88 -11.25 -0.98 16.73
CA LYS A 88 -11.17 -1.56 18.07
C LYS A 88 -10.13 -0.82 18.89
N ILE A 89 -10.36 -0.67 20.19
CA ILE A 89 -9.37 -0.09 21.09
C ILE A 89 -8.21 -1.08 21.25
N LYS A 90 -6.99 -0.64 20.93
CA LYS A 90 -5.76 -1.43 21.11
C LYS A 90 -5.17 -1.21 22.50
N SER A 91 -5.05 0.05 22.91
CA SER A 91 -4.55 0.43 24.23
C SER A 91 -5.06 1.82 24.63
N SER A 92 -5.05 2.07 25.94
CA SER A 92 -5.33 3.38 26.52
C SER A 92 -4.12 3.83 27.32
N SER A 93 -3.71 5.08 27.15
CA SER A 93 -2.57 5.68 27.84
C SER A 93 -2.88 7.13 28.21
N PRO A 94 -2.11 7.77 29.10
CA PRO A 94 -2.29 9.19 29.42
C PRO A 94 -2.15 10.13 28.21
N ALA A 95 -1.47 9.69 27.14
CA ALA A 95 -1.35 10.45 25.90
C ALA A 95 -2.65 10.42 25.05
N GLY A 96 -3.49 9.41 25.24
CA GLY A 96 -4.70 9.19 24.47
C GLY A 96 -5.04 7.70 24.28
N VAL A 97 -6.04 7.46 23.43
CA VAL A 97 -6.52 6.12 23.08
C VAL A 97 -5.98 5.73 21.71
N VAL A 98 -5.30 4.58 21.63
CA VAL A 98 -4.82 4.02 20.36
C VAL A 98 -5.84 3.03 19.83
N VAL A 99 -6.25 3.22 18.58
CA VAL A 99 -7.26 2.41 17.89
C VAL A 99 -6.59 1.58 16.79
N THR A 100 -7.01 0.32 16.64
CA THR A 100 -6.61 -0.58 15.56
C THR A 100 -7.77 -0.84 14.60
N LEU A 101 -7.46 -0.88 13.31
CA LEU A 101 -8.34 -1.36 12.24
C LEU A 101 -8.02 -2.80 11.82
N GLY A 102 -7.07 -3.45 12.50
CA GLY A 102 -6.57 -4.79 12.18
C GLY A 102 -5.35 -4.77 11.25
N PHE A 103 -5.42 -4.02 10.13
CA PHE A 103 -4.28 -3.86 9.20
C PHE A 103 -3.48 -2.57 9.45
N PHE A 104 -4.03 -1.64 10.23
CA PHE A 104 -3.40 -0.37 10.59
C PHE A 104 -3.67 -0.04 12.06
N ASP A 105 -2.61 0.28 12.79
CA ASP A 105 -2.63 0.38 14.25
C ASP A 105 -2.26 1.76 14.78
N ASP A 106 -1.78 2.66 13.92
CA ASP A 106 -1.22 3.96 14.33
C ASP A 106 -2.27 5.07 14.26
N ILE A 107 -3.40 4.84 14.96
CA ILE A 107 -4.49 5.81 15.07
C ILE A 107 -4.58 6.27 16.52
N LEU A 108 -4.12 7.49 16.78
CA LEU A 108 -4.18 8.10 18.10
C LEU A 108 -5.37 9.06 18.19
N ILE A 109 -6.23 8.86 19.19
CA ILE A 109 -7.24 9.83 19.61
C ILE A 109 -6.67 10.58 20.82
N PRO A 110 -6.27 11.87 20.66
CA PRO A 110 -5.73 12.65 21.77
C PRO A 110 -6.79 12.85 22.85
N GLY A 111 -6.36 12.91 24.12
CA GLY A 111 -7.26 13.13 25.26
C GLY A 111 -8.11 14.40 25.13
N ALA A 112 -7.58 15.46 24.50
CA ALA A 112 -8.29 16.72 24.26
C ALA A 112 -9.48 16.59 23.30
N ALA A 113 -9.51 15.55 22.46
CA ALA A 113 -10.60 15.28 21.52
C ALA A 113 -11.62 14.27 22.06
N LEU A 114 -11.45 13.78 23.29
CA LEU A 114 -12.39 12.87 23.94
C LEU A 114 -13.62 13.62 24.47
N GLN A 115 -14.66 12.86 24.77
CA GLN A 115 -15.88 13.40 25.36
C GLN A 115 -15.60 14.04 26.73
N PRO A 116 -16.28 15.15 27.07
CA PRO A 116 -16.11 15.80 28.36
C PRO A 116 -16.45 14.82 29.50
N GLY A 117 -15.55 14.73 30.49
CA GLY A 117 -15.66 13.78 31.61
C GLY A 117 -14.83 12.51 31.48
N SER A 118 -14.19 12.29 30.32
CA SER A 118 -13.25 11.18 30.11
C SER A 118 -11.98 11.39 30.95
N LYS A 119 -11.67 10.45 31.86
CA LYS A 119 -10.40 10.37 32.58
C LYS A 119 -9.59 9.22 31.99
N LEU A 120 -8.40 9.53 31.47
CA LEU A 120 -7.44 8.55 30.95
C LEU A 120 -6.63 7.89 32.08
#